data_AF-A0A2J8K661-F1
#
_entry.id   AF-A0A2J8K661-F1
#
_cell.length_a   1.000
_cell.length_b   1.000
_cell.length_c   1.000
_cell.angle_alpha   90.00
_cell.angle_beta   90.00
_cell.angle_gamma   90.00
#
_symmetry.space_group_name_H-M   'P 1'
#
loop_
_entity.id
_entity.type
_entity.pdbx_description
1 polymer ?
#
loop_
_entity_poly.entity_id
_entity_poly.type
_entity_poly.pdbx_seq_one_letter_code
_entity_poly.pdbx_strand_id
1 'polypeptide(L)'
;MDEILHGADGTSIKCGVIGEIGCSWPLTESERKVLQATAHAQAQLGCPVIIHPGRSSRAPFQIIRILQEAGADISKTVMSHLDRTILDKKELLEFAQLGCYLEYDLFGTELLHYQLGPDIDMPDDNKRIRRVRLLVEEGYEDRILVAHDIHTKTRLMKYGGHGYSHILTNVVPKMLLRGITENVLDKILIENPKQWLTFR
;
A
#
# COMPACT_ATOMS: atom_id res chain seq x y z
N MET A 1 14.19 15.42 -3.71
CA MET A 1 15.53 14.80 -3.80
C MET A 1 16.41 15.26 -2.65
N ASP A 2 16.46 16.56 -2.36
CA ASP A 2 17.27 17.13 -1.26
C ASP A 2 17.04 16.43 0.08
N GLU A 3 15.78 16.21 0.48
CA GLU A 3 15.43 15.52 1.74
C GLU A 3 15.94 14.08 1.85
N ILE A 4 16.16 13.41 0.71
CA ILE A 4 16.73 12.06 0.66
C ILE A 4 18.26 12.12 0.76
N LEU A 5 18.89 13.12 0.14
CA LEU A 5 20.35 13.21 0.02
C LEU A 5 21.00 13.92 1.22
N HIS A 6 20.33 14.92 1.79
CA HIS A 6 20.91 15.87 2.73
C HIS A 6 20.18 15.92 4.08
N GLY A 7 18.85 15.80 4.07
CA GLY A 7 18.02 15.75 5.27
C GLY A 7 16.78 16.63 5.18
N ALA A 8 15.80 16.40 6.05
CA ALA A 8 14.53 17.10 6.06
C ALA A 8 14.43 18.12 7.22
N ASP A 9 13.64 19.17 7.00
CA ASP A 9 13.27 20.18 8.01
C ASP A 9 14.45 20.82 8.77
N GLY A 10 15.56 21.06 8.05
CA GLY A 10 16.77 21.65 8.63
C GLY A 10 17.57 20.71 9.55
N THR A 11 17.24 19.41 9.54
CA THR A 11 17.96 18.36 10.27
C THR A 11 18.85 17.55 9.33
N SER A 12 19.70 16.69 9.89
CA SER A 12 20.47 15.69 9.13
C SER A 12 19.72 14.35 8.94
N ILE A 13 18.45 14.27 9.35
CA ILE A 13 17.62 13.06 9.23
C ILE A 13 17.07 13.01 7.80
N LYS A 14 17.31 11.90 7.10
CA LYS A 14 16.97 11.75 5.68
C LYS A 14 15.68 10.95 5.48
N CYS A 15 14.94 11.29 4.44
CA CYS A 15 13.78 10.53 4.01
C CYS A 15 14.21 9.18 3.40
N GLY A 16 13.59 8.09 3.86
CA GLY A 16 13.85 6.73 3.36
C GLY A 16 12.88 6.26 2.27
N VAL A 17 11.79 6.98 2.05
CA VAL A 17 10.72 6.64 1.09
C VAL A 17 10.18 7.94 0.48
N ILE A 18 9.80 7.92 -0.79
CA ILE A 18 8.96 8.99 -1.37
C ILE A 18 7.49 8.63 -1.13
N GLY A 19 6.82 9.37 -0.26
CA GLY A 19 5.37 9.28 -0.10
C GLY A 19 4.85 9.68 1.29
N GLU A 20 3.59 9.40 1.59
CA GLU A 20 2.60 8.88 0.63
C GLU A 20 2.24 9.94 -0.43
N ILE A 21 2.28 9.56 -1.72
CA ILE A 21 1.88 10.46 -2.79
C ILE A 21 0.35 10.40 -2.94
N GLY A 22 -0.30 11.44 -2.43
CA GLY A 22 -1.74 11.66 -2.51
C GLY A 22 -2.26 11.81 -3.93
N CYS A 23 -3.21 10.97 -4.32
CA CYS A 23 -3.94 11.07 -5.59
C CYS A 23 -5.45 11.05 -5.34
N SER A 24 -6.15 12.07 -5.83
CA SER A 24 -7.61 12.11 -5.92
C SER A 24 -8.13 11.32 -7.12
N TRP A 25 -9.46 11.27 -7.28
CA TRP A 25 -10.09 10.78 -8.50
C TRP A 25 -11.25 11.70 -8.91
N PRO A 26 -11.26 12.21 -10.15
CA PRO A 26 -10.18 12.14 -11.16
C PRO A 26 -8.91 12.89 -10.72
N LEU A 27 -7.74 12.48 -11.25
CA LEU A 27 -6.48 13.19 -11.00
C LEU A 27 -6.54 14.65 -11.48
N THR A 28 -6.10 15.57 -10.62
CA THR A 28 -5.82 16.95 -11.00
C THR A 28 -4.53 17.06 -11.83
N GLU A 29 -4.35 18.19 -12.50
CA GLU A 29 -3.09 18.49 -13.20
C GLU A 29 -1.91 18.52 -12.23
N SER A 30 -2.11 19.07 -11.02
CA SER A 30 -1.07 19.14 -10.00
C SER A 30 -0.64 17.76 -9.52
N GLU A 31 -1.58 16.85 -9.26
CA GLU A 31 -1.26 15.48 -8.84
C GLU A 31 -0.56 14.70 -9.95
N ARG A 32 -0.97 14.90 -11.21
CA ARG A 32 -0.26 14.32 -12.37
C ARG A 32 1.19 14.80 -12.44
N LYS A 33 1.43 16.10 -12.23
CA LYS A 33 2.78 16.68 -12.19
C LYS A 33 3.60 16.10 -11.03
N VAL A 34 2.98 15.92 -9.86
CA VAL A 34 3.64 15.29 -8.70
C VAL A 34 4.02 13.84 -9.00
N LEU A 35 3.14 13.04 -9.61
CA LEU A 35 3.46 11.66 -10.02
C LEU A 35 4.66 11.60 -10.98
N GLN A 36 4.73 12.50 -11.97
CA GLN A 36 5.86 12.58 -12.88
C GLN A 36 7.16 12.98 -12.16
N ALA A 37 7.09 13.94 -11.23
CA ALA A 37 8.23 14.33 -10.41
C ALA A 37 8.72 13.19 -9.49
N THR A 38 7.78 12.44 -8.90
CA THR A 38 8.06 11.23 -8.11
C THR A 38 8.78 10.19 -8.95
N ALA A 39 8.31 9.91 -10.16
CA ALA A 39 8.95 8.96 -11.07
C ALA A 39 10.38 9.38 -11.43
N HIS A 40 10.60 10.64 -11.77
CA HIS A 40 11.94 11.15 -12.07
C HIS A 40 12.90 11.07 -10.88
N ALA A 41 12.42 11.39 -9.67
CA ALA A 41 13.23 11.28 -8.45
C ALA A 41 13.55 9.81 -8.13
N GLN A 42 12.57 8.92 -8.26
CA GLN A 42 12.75 7.49 -8.05
C GLN A 42 13.77 6.90 -9.04
N ALA A 43 13.66 7.24 -10.32
CA ALA A 43 14.55 6.73 -11.36
C ALA A 43 16.02 7.13 -11.12
N GLN A 44 16.27 8.31 -10.55
CA GLN A 44 17.62 8.79 -10.25
C GLN A 44 18.19 8.22 -8.94
N LEU A 45 17.33 8.04 -7.94
CA LEU A 45 17.76 7.69 -6.58
C LEU A 45 17.59 6.21 -6.24
N GLY A 46 16.84 5.45 -7.04
CA GLY A 46 16.52 4.05 -6.77
C GLY A 46 15.69 3.83 -5.51
N CYS A 47 15.02 4.87 -5.00
CA CYS A 47 14.33 4.84 -3.72
C CYS A 47 12.95 4.15 -3.80
N PRO A 48 12.42 3.64 -2.67
CA PRO A 48 11.05 3.16 -2.60
C PRO A 48 10.03 4.31 -2.75
N VAL A 49 8.89 4.00 -3.37
CA VAL A 49 7.73 4.90 -3.54
C VAL A 49 6.48 4.25 -2.95
N ILE A 50 5.64 5.05 -2.29
CA ILE A 50 4.31 4.64 -1.79
C ILE A 50 3.24 5.63 -2.26
N ILE A 51 2.15 5.10 -2.81
CA ILE A 51 1.08 5.85 -3.49
C ILE A 51 -0.25 5.67 -2.78
N HIS A 52 -0.94 6.78 -2.51
CA HIS A 52 -2.32 6.81 -2.03
C HIS A 52 -3.29 7.01 -3.20
N PRO A 53 -4.01 5.98 -3.68
CA PRO A 53 -4.93 6.14 -4.79
C PRO A 53 -6.25 6.80 -4.39
N GLY A 54 -6.93 7.41 -5.36
CA GLY A 54 -8.35 7.77 -5.24
C GLY A 54 -9.23 6.53 -5.06
N ARG A 55 -10.52 6.71 -4.73
CA ARG A 55 -11.43 5.59 -4.38
C ARG A 55 -11.94 4.79 -5.59
N SER A 56 -11.76 5.30 -6.80
CA SER A 56 -12.13 4.56 -8.02
C SER A 56 -11.15 3.43 -8.27
N SER A 57 -11.66 2.26 -8.67
CA SER A 57 -10.85 1.11 -9.08
C SER A 57 -9.95 1.40 -10.28
N ARG A 58 -10.28 2.42 -11.08
CA ARG A 58 -9.45 2.90 -12.21
C ARG A 58 -8.25 3.75 -11.79
N ALA A 59 -8.23 4.29 -10.57
CA ALA A 59 -7.17 5.18 -10.11
C ALA A 59 -5.80 4.47 -10.04
N PRO A 60 -5.66 3.29 -9.42
CA PRO A 60 -4.39 2.56 -9.40
C PRO A 60 -3.79 2.33 -10.79
N PHE A 61 -4.59 1.88 -11.76
CA PHE A 61 -4.14 1.64 -13.14
C PHE A 61 -3.64 2.92 -13.81
N GLN A 62 -4.37 4.03 -13.66
CA GLN A 62 -3.95 5.31 -14.23
C GLN A 62 -2.63 5.79 -13.61
N ILE A 63 -2.46 5.62 -12.29
CA ILE A 63 -1.26 6.06 -11.58
C ILE A 63 -0.04 5.23 -12.00
N ILE A 64 -0.15 3.90 -12.01
CA ILE A 64 0.96 3.03 -12.46
C ILE A 64 1.38 3.37 -13.89
N ARG A 65 0.42 3.59 -14.78
CA ARG A 65 0.70 3.99 -16.17
C ARG A 65 1.50 5.29 -16.22
N ILE A 66 1.10 6.33 -15.49
CA ILE A 66 1.80 7.63 -15.46
C ILE A 66 3.23 7.46 -14.92
N LEU A 67 3.40 6.69 -13.85
CA LEU A 67 4.70 6.41 -13.26
C LEU A 67 5.61 5.68 -14.27
N GLN A 68 5.13 4.64 -14.93
CA GLN A 68 5.88 3.91 -15.97
C GLN A 68 6.26 4.79 -17.15
N GLU A 69 5.32 5.59 -17.68
CA GLU A 69 5.56 6.52 -18.77
C GLU A 69 6.64 7.58 -18.41
N ALA A 70 6.75 7.94 -17.13
CA ALA A 70 7.75 8.86 -16.60
C ALA A 70 9.05 8.17 -16.13
N GLY A 71 9.20 6.86 -16.35
CA GLY A 71 10.44 6.12 -16.08
C GLY A 71 10.59 5.57 -14.66
N ALA A 72 9.52 5.53 -13.86
CA ALA A 72 9.52 4.90 -12.55
C ALA A 72 9.77 3.39 -12.65
N ASP A 73 10.46 2.85 -11.65
CA ASP A 73 10.52 1.40 -11.45
C ASP A 73 9.36 0.94 -10.57
N ILE A 74 8.40 0.27 -11.21
CA ILE A 74 7.20 -0.24 -10.55
C ILE A 74 7.51 -1.32 -9.52
N SER A 75 8.59 -2.08 -9.69
CA SER A 75 9.01 -3.08 -8.69
C SER A 75 9.50 -2.47 -7.37
N LYS A 76 9.67 -1.15 -7.31
CA LYS A 76 9.97 -0.35 -6.10
C LYS A 76 8.81 0.57 -5.68
N THR A 77 7.63 0.36 -6.26
CA THR A 77 6.43 1.16 -5.98
C THR A 77 5.39 0.30 -5.26
N VAL A 78 4.81 0.86 -4.20
CA VAL A 78 3.66 0.31 -3.47
C VAL A 78 2.40 1.07 -3.86
N MET A 79 1.34 0.33 -4.12
CA MET A 79 -0.01 0.85 -4.20
C MET A 79 -0.76 0.57 -2.89
N SER A 80 -1.00 1.63 -2.12
CA SER A 80 -1.72 1.59 -0.84
C SER A 80 -3.22 1.43 -1.05
N HIS A 81 -3.91 1.10 0.04
CA HIS A 81 -5.38 1.07 0.13
C HIS A 81 -6.09 0.18 -0.89
N LEU A 82 -5.44 -0.89 -1.37
CA LEU A 82 -6.11 -1.81 -2.30
C LEU A 82 -7.33 -2.47 -1.66
N ASP A 83 -7.36 -2.57 -0.32
CA ASP A 83 -8.49 -3.05 0.46
C ASP A 83 -9.82 -2.43 0.01
N ARG A 84 -9.84 -1.10 -0.17
CA ARG A 84 -11.05 -0.31 -0.43
C ARG A 84 -11.17 0.19 -1.86
N THR A 85 -10.19 -0.10 -2.71
CA THR A 85 -10.08 0.50 -4.05
C THR A 85 -10.41 -0.48 -5.16
N ILE A 86 -9.88 -1.71 -5.10
CA ILE A 86 -10.13 -2.74 -6.12
C ILE A 86 -10.87 -3.91 -5.46
N LEU A 87 -12.19 -3.87 -5.57
CA LEU A 87 -13.07 -4.89 -4.98
C LEU A 87 -13.38 -6.04 -5.94
N ASP A 88 -13.29 -5.84 -7.26
CA ASP A 88 -13.44 -6.97 -8.18
C ASP A 88 -12.19 -7.86 -8.17
N LYS A 89 -12.39 -9.19 -8.23
CA LYS A 89 -11.28 -10.14 -8.16
C LYS A 89 -10.47 -10.16 -9.46
N LYS A 90 -11.14 -10.06 -10.62
CA LYS A 90 -10.46 -10.11 -11.92
C LYS A 90 -9.65 -8.83 -12.11
N GLU A 91 -10.24 -7.69 -11.81
CA GLU A 91 -9.55 -6.40 -11.84
C GLU A 91 -8.33 -6.37 -10.89
N LEU A 92 -8.44 -6.97 -9.70
CA LEU A 92 -7.30 -7.09 -8.78
C LEU A 92 -6.15 -7.92 -9.39
N LEU A 93 -6.46 -9.05 -10.03
CA LEU A 93 -5.43 -9.90 -10.64
C LEU A 93 -4.83 -9.26 -11.90
N GLU A 94 -5.62 -8.54 -12.68
CA GLU A 94 -5.12 -7.71 -13.79
C GLU A 94 -4.17 -6.61 -13.28
N PHE A 95 -4.51 -5.96 -12.17
CA PHE A 95 -3.64 -4.96 -11.55
C PHE A 95 -2.34 -5.58 -11.00
N ALA A 96 -2.42 -6.75 -10.37
CA ALA A 96 -1.28 -7.46 -9.80
C ALA A 96 -0.20 -7.79 -10.85
N GLN A 97 -0.60 -8.07 -12.09
CA GLN A 97 0.32 -8.32 -13.21
C GLN A 97 1.23 -7.13 -13.54
N LEU A 98 0.87 -5.91 -13.12
CA LEU A 98 1.69 -4.71 -13.36
C LEU A 98 2.97 -4.70 -12.50
N GLY A 99 3.09 -5.59 -11.51
CA GLY A 99 4.33 -5.87 -10.81
C GLY A 99 4.70 -4.92 -9.67
N CYS A 100 3.78 -4.02 -9.29
CA CYS A 100 3.93 -3.21 -8.08
C CYS A 100 3.68 -4.04 -6.82
N TYR A 101 4.07 -3.51 -5.67
CA TYR A 101 3.62 -4.07 -4.39
C TYR A 101 2.16 -3.70 -4.14
N LEU A 102 1.40 -4.68 -3.67
CA LEU A 102 -0.02 -4.66 -3.37
C LEU A 102 -0.20 -4.53 -1.86
N GLU A 103 -0.55 -3.34 -1.39
CA GLU A 103 -0.65 -3.08 0.04
C GLU A 103 -2.10 -3.16 0.54
N TYR A 104 -2.27 -3.99 1.57
CA TYR A 104 -3.46 -4.10 2.40
C TYR A 104 -3.19 -3.42 3.74
N ASP A 105 -3.34 -2.10 3.78
CA ASP A 105 -2.95 -1.25 4.90
C ASP A 105 -4.11 -0.85 5.81
N LEU A 106 -5.32 -1.38 5.61
CA LEU A 106 -6.48 -1.01 6.42
C LEU A 106 -6.87 -2.06 7.47
N PHE A 107 -5.96 -2.96 7.87
CA PHE A 107 -6.25 -3.94 8.92
C PHE A 107 -6.70 -3.27 10.23
N GLY A 108 -7.79 -3.77 10.80
CA GLY A 108 -8.44 -3.23 11.98
C GLY A 108 -9.39 -2.05 11.71
N THR A 109 -9.53 -1.60 10.45
CA THR A 109 -10.51 -0.58 10.05
C THR A 109 -11.75 -1.22 9.45
N GLU A 110 -12.85 -1.10 10.19
CA GLU A 110 -14.19 -1.54 9.78
C GLU A 110 -15.17 -0.39 10.05
N LEU A 111 -15.85 0.06 8.99
CA LEU A 111 -16.76 1.20 9.06
C LEU A 111 -18.07 0.82 8.39
N LEU A 112 -19.19 0.96 9.11
CA LEU A 112 -20.52 0.81 8.52
C LEU A 112 -20.79 1.91 7.48
N HIS A 113 -20.38 3.14 7.78
CA HIS A 113 -20.55 4.28 6.90
C HIS A 113 -19.20 4.93 6.59
N TYR A 114 -18.66 4.60 5.41
CA TYR A 114 -17.43 5.21 4.92
C TYR A 114 -17.72 6.55 4.23
N GLN A 115 -17.57 7.64 4.98
CA GLN A 115 -17.91 9.00 4.51
C GLN A 115 -17.18 9.42 3.23
N LEU A 116 -15.97 8.89 2.99
CA LEU A 116 -15.14 9.22 1.82
C LEU A 116 -15.49 8.38 0.57
N GLY A 117 -16.42 7.43 0.70
CA GLY A 117 -16.93 6.60 -0.39
C GLY A 117 -18.19 5.88 0.08
N PRO A 118 -19.35 6.56 0.10
CA PRO A 118 -20.58 6.02 0.70
C PRO A 118 -21.07 4.71 0.08
N ASP A 119 -20.73 4.47 -1.19
CA ASP A 119 -21.07 3.25 -1.94
C ASP A 119 -20.08 2.08 -1.69
N ILE A 120 -19.03 2.30 -0.90
CA ILE A 120 -18.02 1.30 -0.59
C ILE A 120 -18.35 0.63 0.73
N ASP A 121 -18.72 -0.64 0.66
CA ASP A 121 -18.76 -1.52 1.83
C ASP A 121 -17.33 -1.82 2.28
N MET A 122 -16.87 -1.11 3.31
CA MET A 122 -15.52 -1.28 3.84
C MET A 122 -15.28 -2.75 4.22
N PRO A 123 -14.24 -3.40 3.66
CA PRO A 123 -13.94 -4.77 4.03
C PRO A 123 -13.61 -4.89 5.51
N ASP A 124 -14.08 -5.98 6.11
CA ASP A 124 -13.58 -6.47 7.39
C ASP A 124 -12.26 -7.22 7.22
N ASP A 125 -11.57 -7.51 8.32
CA ASP A 125 -10.27 -8.19 8.24
C ASP A 125 -10.37 -9.61 7.70
N ASN A 126 -11.52 -10.29 7.83
CA ASN A 126 -11.70 -11.59 7.19
C ASN A 126 -11.78 -11.47 5.66
N LYS A 127 -12.41 -10.40 5.13
CA LYS A 127 -12.40 -10.08 3.69
C LYS A 127 -10.98 -9.75 3.22
N ARG A 128 -10.20 -8.97 3.98
CA ARG A 128 -8.78 -8.69 3.68
C ARG A 128 -7.93 -9.95 3.63
N ILE A 129 -8.02 -10.82 4.64
CA ILE A 129 -7.32 -12.11 4.67
C ILE A 129 -7.69 -12.98 3.46
N ARG A 130 -8.97 -13.01 3.07
CA ARG A 130 -9.39 -13.74 1.85
C ARG A 130 -8.77 -13.18 0.57
N ARG A 131 -8.55 -11.86 0.50
CA ARG A 131 -7.89 -11.21 -0.65
C ARG A 131 -6.39 -11.51 -0.68
N VAL A 132 -5.72 -11.38 0.46
CA VAL A 132 -4.31 -11.78 0.60
C VAL A 132 -4.14 -13.24 0.19
N ARG A 133 -5.00 -14.15 0.69
CA ARG A 133 -4.97 -15.56 0.30
C ARG A 133 -5.17 -15.78 -1.20
N LEU A 134 -6.12 -15.09 -1.83
CA LEU A 134 -6.32 -15.14 -3.28
C LEU A 134 -5.03 -14.76 -4.04
N LEU A 135 -4.38 -13.67 -3.64
CA LEU A 135 -3.13 -13.24 -4.27
C LEU A 135 -2.00 -14.25 -4.08
N VAL A 136 -1.90 -14.89 -2.91
CA VAL A 136 -0.94 -15.96 -2.64
C VAL A 136 -1.22 -17.18 -3.53
N GLU A 137 -2.49 -17.62 -3.62
CA GLU A 137 -2.89 -18.76 -4.47
C GLU A 137 -2.60 -18.51 -5.96
N GLU A 138 -2.63 -17.25 -6.39
CA GLU A 138 -2.30 -16.81 -7.76
C GLU A 138 -0.80 -16.46 -7.96
N GLY A 139 0.05 -16.70 -6.95
CA GLY A 139 1.51 -16.58 -7.06
C GLY A 139 2.09 -15.18 -6.83
N TYR A 140 1.32 -14.25 -6.24
CA TYR A 140 1.75 -12.87 -5.97
C TYR A 140 2.30 -12.65 -4.56
N GLU A 141 2.65 -13.70 -3.83
CA GLU A 141 3.10 -13.63 -2.42
C GLU A 141 4.33 -12.71 -2.20
N ASP A 142 5.22 -12.59 -3.18
CA ASP A 142 6.42 -11.72 -3.13
C ASP A 142 6.11 -10.22 -3.33
N ARG A 143 4.83 -9.88 -3.54
CA ARG A 143 4.37 -8.51 -3.82
C ARG A 143 3.33 -8.03 -2.83
N ILE A 144 3.05 -8.74 -1.75
CA ILE A 144 2.04 -8.33 -0.76
C ILE A 144 2.71 -7.58 0.39
N LEU A 145 2.15 -6.42 0.74
CA LEU A 145 2.46 -5.71 1.99
C LEU A 145 1.19 -5.56 2.83
N VAL A 146 1.37 -5.43 4.13
CA VAL A 146 0.26 -5.22 5.08
C VAL A 146 0.62 -4.18 6.11
N ALA A 147 -0.35 -3.35 6.48
CA ALA A 147 -0.22 -2.33 7.50
C ALA A 147 -1.58 -2.00 8.14
N HIS A 148 -1.59 -0.98 8.99
CA HIS A 148 -2.81 -0.50 9.64
C HIS A 148 -3.25 0.88 9.17
N ASP A 149 -2.35 1.72 8.64
CA ASP A 149 -2.68 3.13 8.34
C ASP A 149 -3.30 3.84 9.58
N ILE A 150 -2.71 3.65 10.77
CA ILE A 150 -3.20 4.34 11.97
C ILE A 150 -2.87 5.83 11.87
N HIS A 151 -3.86 6.62 11.46
CA HIS A 151 -3.78 8.08 11.33
C HIS A 151 -4.72 8.83 12.29
N THR A 152 -5.44 8.14 13.19
CA THR A 152 -6.32 8.78 14.19
C THR A 152 -6.08 8.25 15.61
N LYS A 153 -6.29 9.10 16.62
CA LYS A 153 -6.09 8.75 18.04
C LYS A 153 -6.97 7.58 18.47
N THR A 154 -8.24 7.55 18.03
CA THR A 154 -9.22 6.52 18.41
C THR A 154 -8.82 5.11 17.98
N ARG A 155 -7.87 4.97 17.05
CA ARG A 155 -7.34 3.68 16.60
C ARG A 155 -6.19 3.15 17.46
N LEU A 156 -5.66 3.95 18.38
CA LEU A 156 -4.63 3.50 19.34
C LEU A 156 -5.26 2.77 20.53
N MET A 157 -4.57 1.76 21.06
CA MET A 157 -5.05 0.98 22.23
C MET A 157 -5.40 1.86 23.44
N LYS A 158 -4.64 2.93 23.68
CA LYS A 158 -4.90 3.89 24.77
C LYS A 158 -6.31 4.49 24.71
N TYR A 159 -6.88 4.61 23.51
CA TYR A 159 -8.21 5.18 23.28
C TYR A 159 -9.24 4.12 22.86
N GLY A 160 -8.96 2.83 23.12
CA GLY A 160 -9.86 1.72 22.82
C GLY A 160 -9.78 1.16 21.39
N GLY A 161 -8.82 1.63 20.59
CA GLY A 161 -8.59 1.10 19.24
C GLY A 161 -7.73 -0.17 19.20
N HIS A 162 -7.56 -0.73 18.01
CA HIS A 162 -6.84 -1.99 17.80
C HIS A 162 -5.31 -1.88 17.99
N GLY A 163 -4.73 -0.70 17.71
CA GLY A 163 -3.30 -0.45 17.82
C GLY A 163 -2.40 -1.25 16.87
N TYR A 164 -1.10 -0.93 16.92
CA TYR A 164 -0.10 -1.47 16.00
C TYR A 164 0.18 -2.97 16.16
N SER A 165 -0.16 -3.58 17.30
CA SER A 165 0.01 -5.02 17.52
C SER A 165 -1.03 -5.87 16.80
N HIS A 166 -2.13 -5.27 16.31
CA HIS A 166 -3.30 -5.99 15.83
C HIS A 166 -2.99 -7.01 14.73
N ILE A 167 -2.07 -6.70 13.80
CA ILE A 167 -1.69 -7.63 12.74
C ILE A 167 -1.04 -8.87 13.35
N LEU A 168 -0.06 -8.68 14.23
CA LEU A 168 0.68 -9.79 14.84
C LEU A 168 -0.20 -10.61 15.81
N THR A 169 -1.05 -9.96 16.59
CA THR A 169 -1.81 -10.64 17.66
C THR A 169 -3.12 -11.27 17.18
N ASN A 170 -3.73 -10.75 16.11
CA ASN A 170 -5.06 -11.19 15.66
C ASN A 170 -5.06 -11.67 14.21
N VAL A 171 -4.46 -10.89 13.30
CA VAL A 171 -4.51 -11.17 11.85
C VAL A 171 -3.63 -12.37 11.50
N VAL A 172 -2.39 -12.41 11.97
CA VAL A 172 -1.42 -13.49 11.70
C VAL A 172 -1.95 -14.86 12.16
N PRO A 173 -2.42 -15.04 13.41
CA PRO A 173 -3.06 -16.29 13.82
C PRO A 173 -4.24 -16.67 12.92
N LYS A 174 -5.03 -15.69 12.47
CA LYS A 174 -6.16 -15.95 11.57
C LYS A 174 -5.71 -16.34 10.16
N MET A 175 -4.64 -15.75 9.63
CA MET A 175 -4.04 -16.11 8.35
C MET A 175 -3.53 -17.55 8.37
N LEU A 176 -2.83 -17.97 9.43
CA LEU A 176 -2.41 -19.37 9.64
C LEU A 176 -3.60 -20.34 9.64
N LEU A 177 -4.65 -20.03 10.41
CA LEU A 177 -5.89 -20.83 10.42
C LEU A 177 -6.59 -20.89 9.05
N ARG A 178 -6.30 -19.96 8.14
CA ARG A 178 -6.83 -19.93 6.77
C ARG A 178 -5.89 -20.55 5.75
N GLY A 179 -4.80 -21.17 6.18
CA GLY A 179 -3.87 -21.91 5.33
C GLY A 179 -2.81 -21.06 4.65
N ILE A 180 -2.63 -19.79 5.04
CA ILE A 180 -1.45 -19.02 4.65
C ILE A 180 -0.29 -19.54 5.52
N THR A 181 0.75 -20.06 4.88
CA THR A 181 1.85 -20.74 5.58
C THR A 181 2.78 -19.75 6.29
N GLU A 182 3.57 -20.24 7.25
CA GLU A 182 4.59 -19.43 7.92
C GLU A 182 5.59 -18.81 6.93
N ASN A 183 6.04 -19.58 5.93
CA ASN A 183 6.94 -19.06 4.90
C ASN A 183 6.35 -17.87 4.12
N VAL A 184 5.04 -17.91 3.82
CA VAL A 184 4.36 -16.79 3.15
C VAL A 184 4.20 -15.59 4.10
N LEU A 185 3.96 -15.84 5.38
CA LEU A 185 3.91 -14.78 6.38
C LEU A 185 5.27 -14.11 6.57
N ASP A 186 6.37 -14.87 6.55
CA ASP A 186 7.73 -14.32 6.57
C ASP A 186 7.98 -13.44 5.35
N LYS A 187 7.49 -13.83 4.16
CA LYS A 187 7.53 -12.94 2.99
C LYS A 187 6.78 -11.63 3.26
N ILE A 188 5.53 -11.71 3.69
CA ILE A 188 4.67 -10.53 3.90
C ILE A 188 5.22 -9.60 4.98
N LEU A 189 5.71 -10.15 6.10
CA LEU A 189 6.08 -9.39 7.30
C LEU A 189 7.56 -8.99 7.33
N ILE A 190 8.43 -9.70 6.61
CA ILE A 190 9.88 -9.54 6.71
C ILE A 190 10.48 -9.29 5.32
N GLU A 191 10.40 -10.25 4.41
CA GLU A 191 11.20 -10.18 3.18
C GLU A 191 10.67 -9.12 2.20
N ASN A 192 9.37 -9.04 1.97
CA ASN A 192 8.77 -8.04 1.09
C ASN A 192 9.07 -6.60 1.54
N PRO A 193 8.83 -6.19 2.80
CA PRO A 193 9.18 -4.84 3.24
C PRO A 193 10.68 -4.59 3.22
N LYS A 194 11.52 -5.58 3.57
CA LYS A 194 12.99 -5.49 3.47
C LYS A 194 13.46 -5.27 2.03
N GLN A 195 12.89 -5.99 1.06
CA GLN A 195 13.23 -5.83 -0.35
C GLN A 195 12.70 -4.51 -0.91
N TRP A 196 11.50 -4.10 -0.53
CA TRP A 196 10.91 -2.85 -1.00
C TRP A 196 11.67 -1.63 -0.47
N LEU A 197 11.87 -1.53 0.85
CA LEU A 197 12.40 -0.34 1.55
C LEU A 197 13.90 -0.07 1.33
N THR A 198 14.59 -0.90 0.56
CA THR A 198 16.00 -0.69 0.22
C THR A 198 16.13 0.18 -1.03
N PHE A 199 17.12 1.07 -1.05
CA PHE A 199 17.52 1.79 -2.25
C PHE A 199 18.28 0.86 -3.19
N ARG A 200 18.34 1.20 -4.48
CA ARG A 200 19.20 0.53 -5.46
C ARG A 200 20.54 1.21 -5.61
#